data_AF-A0A6J5DEW6-F1
#
_entry.id   AF-A0A6J5DEW6-F1
#
_cell.length_a   1.000
_cell.length_b   1.000
_cell.length_c   1.000
_cell.angle_alpha   90.00
_cell.angle_beta   90.00
_cell.angle_gamma   90.00
#
_symmetry.space_group_name_H-M   'P 1'
#
loop_
_entity.id
_entity.type
_entity.pdbx_description
1 polymer ?
#
loop_
_entity_poly.entity_id
_entity_poly.type
_entity_poly.pdbx_seq_one_letter_code
_entity_poly.pdbx_strand_id
1 'polypeptide(L)'
;MDGYIRSEREEQFEALCISVDADEAHEQEAIEYFEAQIGADGFDAAQWLDIAMYYSPAVARGIIDMVAPDDKARCNIAFVIADSLDISYGPDECRQFAETLHFALSNGVPIDLDVMLDGCQNALDDLDTWADDETREPLLQLRGEIQRMQEEH
;
A
#
# COMPACT_ATOMS: atom_id res chain seq x y z
N MET A 1 -14.89 -5.21 -10.59
CA MET A 1 -14.30 -5.80 -9.39
C MET A 1 -15.45 -6.41 -8.60
N ASP A 2 -15.49 -7.74 -8.44
CA ASP A 2 -16.48 -8.38 -7.57
C ASP A 2 -16.27 -7.85 -6.15
N GLY A 3 -17.34 -7.36 -5.52
CA GLY A 3 -17.30 -6.69 -4.24
C GLY A 3 -16.88 -7.64 -3.11
N TYR A 4 -15.57 -7.75 -2.89
CA TYR A 4 -15.04 -8.34 -1.67
C TYR A 4 -15.55 -7.52 -0.48
N ILE A 5 -16.27 -8.17 0.42
CA ILE A 5 -16.73 -7.55 1.65
C ILE A 5 -15.68 -7.89 2.71
N ARG A 6 -15.03 -6.85 3.26
CA ARG A 6 -14.09 -7.00 4.36
C ARG A 6 -14.76 -7.67 5.54
N SER A 7 -14.05 -8.61 6.16
CA SER A 7 -14.46 -9.18 7.43
C SER A 7 -14.31 -8.14 8.54
N GLU A 8 -15.10 -8.28 9.61
CA GLU A 8 -15.00 -7.41 10.80
C GLU A 8 -13.57 -7.37 11.37
N ARG A 9 -12.83 -8.49 11.25
CA ARG A 9 -11.43 -8.58 11.69
C ARG A 9 -10.49 -7.76 10.83
N GLU A 10 -10.71 -7.73 9.52
CA GLU A 10 -9.94 -6.90 8.59
C GLU A 10 -10.21 -5.42 8.83
N GLU A 11 -11.46 -5.04 9.02
CA GLU A 11 -11.84 -3.65 9.35
C GLU A 11 -11.21 -3.21 10.68
N GLN A 12 -11.16 -4.11 11.68
CA GLN A 12 -10.49 -3.84 12.95
C GLN A 12 -8.97 -3.70 12.78
N PHE A 13 -8.34 -4.57 11.98
CA PHE A 13 -6.90 -4.51 11.72
C PHE A 13 -6.52 -3.24 10.95
N GLU A 14 -7.33 -2.85 9.96
CA GLU A 14 -7.20 -1.58 9.25
C GLU A 14 -7.29 -0.39 10.20
N ALA A 15 -8.30 -0.35 11.07
CA ALA A 15 -8.44 0.71 12.07
C ALA A 15 -7.21 0.81 12.99
N LEU A 16 -6.64 -0.33 13.41
CA LEU A 16 -5.39 -0.36 14.17
C LEU A 16 -4.22 0.20 13.35
N CYS A 17 -4.08 -0.18 12.07
CA CYS A 17 -3.02 0.35 11.21
C CYS A 17 -3.12 1.87 11.06
N ILE A 18 -4.33 2.39 10.82
CA ILE A 18 -4.59 3.84 10.73
C ILE A 18 -4.23 4.55 12.05
N SER A 19 -4.63 3.99 13.20
CA SER A 19 -4.27 4.57 14.50
C SER A 19 -2.77 4.53 14.78
N VAL A 20 -2.05 3.51 14.31
CA VAL A 20 -0.58 3.45 14.43
C VAL A 20 0.08 4.53 13.55
N ASP A 21 -0.38 4.71 12.32
CA ASP A 21 0.15 5.75 11.41
C ASP A 21 -0.12 7.17 11.91
N ALA A 22 -1.24 7.36 12.62
CA ALA A 22 -1.58 8.60 13.30
C ALA A 22 -0.86 8.82 14.65
N ASP A 23 0.07 7.94 15.03
CA ASP A 23 0.74 7.92 16.35
C ASP A 23 -0.23 7.82 17.56
N GLU A 24 -1.46 7.33 17.33
CA GLU A 24 -2.51 7.17 18.35
C GLU A 24 -2.47 5.79 19.03
N ALA A 25 -1.81 4.81 18.40
CA ALA A 25 -1.62 3.46 18.91
C ALA A 25 -0.17 2.99 18.75
N HIS A 26 0.24 2.01 19.56
CA HIS A 26 1.56 1.39 19.42
C HIS A 26 1.56 0.35 18.30
N GLU A 27 2.60 0.35 17.44
CA GLU A 27 2.76 -0.62 16.34
C GLU A 27 2.60 -2.08 16.80
N GLN A 28 3.08 -2.37 18.02
CA GLN A 28 3.06 -3.70 18.61
C GLN A 28 1.64 -4.24 18.78
N GLU A 29 0.65 -3.39 19.03
CA GLU A 29 -0.75 -3.81 19.20
C GLU A 29 -1.31 -4.38 17.89
N ALA A 30 -1.03 -3.71 16.76
CA ALA A 30 -1.44 -4.18 15.44
C ALA A 30 -0.71 -5.48 15.06
N ILE A 31 0.58 -5.58 15.34
CA ILE A 31 1.39 -6.79 15.07
C ILE A 31 0.86 -7.99 15.88
N GLU A 32 0.57 -7.81 17.17
CA GLU A 32 -0.01 -8.85 18.02
C GLU A 32 -1.40 -9.26 17.57
N TYR A 33 -2.21 -8.30 17.11
CA TYR A 33 -3.52 -8.59 16.55
C TYR A 33 -3.43 -9.44 15.28
N PHE A 34 -2.50 -9.10 14.37
CA PHE A 34 -2.20 -9.89 13.18
C PHE A 34 -1.76 -11.31 13.56
N GLU A 35 -0.79 -11.44 14.47
CA GLU A 35 -0.27 -12.75 14.92
C GLU A 35 -1.38 -13.63 15.50
N ALA A 36 -2.28 -13.05 16.29
CA ALA A 36 -3.41 -13.76 16.90
C ALA A 36 -4.43 -14.29 15.87
N GLN A 37 -4.49 -13.73 14.66
CA GLN A 37 -5.37 -14.20 13.59
C GLN A 37 -4.75 -15.29 12.71
N ILE A 38 -3.44 -15.51 12.79
CA ILE A 38 -2.78 -16.53 11.97
C ILE A 38 -3.40 -17.90 12.26
N GLY A 39 -3.88 -18.56 11.21
CA GLY A 39 -4.52 -19.87 11.28
C GLY A 39 -6.00 -19.84 11.67
N ALA A 40 -6.60 -18.67 11.86
CA ALA A 40 -8.05 -18.54 11.98
C ALA A 40 -8.75 -18.83 10.65
N ASP A 41 -9.97 -19.38 10.72
CA ASP A 41 -10.79 -19.59 9.52
C ASP A 41 -11.07 -18.26 8.81
N GLY A 42 -10.81 -18.22 7.50
CA GLY A 42 -11.03 -17.05 6.65
C GLY A 42 -9.92 -16.00 6.72
N PHE A 43 -8.80 -16.26 7.39
CA PHE A 43 -7.64 -15.37 7.39
C PHE A 43 -6.90 -15.46 6.04
N ASP A 44 -6.72 -14.32 5.38
CA ASP A 44 -5.89 -14.18 4.18
C ASP A 44 -4.69 -13.27 4.46
N ALA A 45 -3.52 -13.89 4.67
CA ALA A 45 -2.29 -13.16 4.98
C ALA A 45 -1.87 -12.17 3.89
N ALA A 46 -2.18 -12.45 2.62
CA ALA A 46 -1.84 -11.56 1.50
C ALA A 46 -2.61 -10.24 1.61
N GLN A 47 -3.91 -10.34 1.87
CA GLN A 47 -4.79 -9.18 2.02
C GLN A 47 -4.46 -8.37 3.26
N TRP A 48 -4.17 -9.03 4.38
CA TRP A 48 -3.78 -8.34 5.61
C TRP A 48 -2.44 -7.62 5.43
N LEU A 49 -1.50 -8.22 4.71
CA LEU A 49 -0.26 -7.55 4.36
C LEU A 49 -0.51 -6.33 3.45
N ASP A 50 -1.43 -6.41 2.48
CA ASP A 50 -1.81 -5.25 1.65
C ASP A 50 -2.41 -4.11 2.51
N ILE A 51 -3.29 -4.43 3.47
CA ILE A 51 -3.83 -3.44 4.42
C ILE A 51 -2.70 -2.76 5.20
N ALA A 52 -1.78 -3.54 5.76
CA ALA A 52 -0.67 -3.00 6.52
C ALA A 52 0.25 -2.14 5.64
N MET A 53 0.62 -2.60 4.45
CA MET A 53 1.48 -1.85 3.53
C MET A 53 0.84 -0.52 3.09
N TYR A 54 -0.47 -0.48 2.94
CA TYR A 54 -1.20 0.71 2.53
C TYR A 54 -1.38 1.71 3.68
N TYR A 55 -1.78 1.26 4.86
CA TYR A 55 -2.13 2.15 5.98
C TYR A 55 -1.02 2.36 7.00
N SER A 56 -0.06 1.44 7.15
CA SER A 56 1.02 1.57 8.13
C SER A 56 2.27 0.78 7.74
N PRO A 57 3.23 1.42 7.05
CA PRO A 57 4.51 0.77 6.69
C PRO A 57 5.28 0.22 7.90
N ALA A 58 5.07 0.79 9.10
CA ALA A 58 5.64 0.28 10.34
C ALA A 58 5.09 -1.11 10.69
N VAL A 59 3.76 -1.29 10.67
CA VAL A 59 3.12 -2.58 10.91
C VAL A 59 3.52 -3.57 9.82
N ALA A 60 3.54 -3.15 8.54
CA ALA A 60 3.96 -4.00 7.42
C ALA A 60 5.36 -4.59 7.63
N ARG A 61 6.31 -3.77 8.07
CA ARG A 61 7.68 -4.20 8.43
C ARG A 61 7.68 -5.22 9.58
N GLY A 62 6.78 -5.08 10.55
CA GLY A 62 6.67 -5.99 11.68
C GLY A 62 6.12 -7.37 11.32
N ILE A 63 5.25 -7.46 10.31
CA ILE A 63 4.56 -8.71 9.94
C ILE A 63 5.14 -9.42 8.71
N ILE A 64 6.00 -8.77 7.92
CA ILE A 64 6.45 -9.29 6.62
C ILE A 64 7.11 -10.67 6.70
N ASP A 65 7.83 -10.96 7.79
CA ASP A 65 8.49 -12.25 7.99
C ASP A 65 7.55 -13.35 8.48
N MET A 66 6.33 -12.98 8.90
CA MET A 66 5.27 -13.92 9.30
C MET A 66 4.43 -14.39 8.11
N VAL A 67 4.48 -13.66 6.98
CA VAL A 67 3.72 -13.97 5.76
C VAL A 67 4.50 -14.96 4.89
N ALA A 68 3.87 -16.06 4.50
CA ALA A 68 4.51 -17.07 3.67
C ALA A 68 4.80 -16.54 2.24
N PRO A 69 5.84 -17.04 1.55
CA PRO A 69 6.16 -16.59 0.18
C PRO A 69 4.99 -16.73 -0.80
N ASP A 70 4.20 -17.80 -0.68
CA ASP A 70 3.02 -18.02 -1.54
C ASP A 70 1.92 -16.98 -1.28
N ASP A 71 1.80 -16.47 -0.05
CA ASP A 71 0.86 -15.40 0.29
C ASP A 71 1.39 -14.04 -0.20
N LYS A 72 2.69 -13.76 -0.04
CA LYS A 72 3.33 -12.56 -0.62
C LYS A 72 3.12 -12.48 -2.12
N ALA A 73 3.19 -13.60 -2.83
CA ALA A 73 2.97 -13.66 -4.28
C ALA A 73 1.52 -13.35 -4.70
N ARG A 74 0.55 -13.39 -3.77
CA ARG A 74 -0.85 -13.06 -4.01
C ARG A 74 -1.22 -11.62 -3.61
N CYS A 75 -0.32 -10.89 -2.97
CA CYS A 75 -0.52 -9.49 -2.62
C CYS A 75 -0.79 -8.65 -3.86
N ASN A 76 -1.64 -7.64 -3.69
CA ASN A 76 -2.15 -6.83 -4.79
C ASN A 76 -1.98 -5.32 -4.52
N ILE A 77 -1.03 -4.96 -3.66
CA ILE A 77 -0.78 -3.58 -3.21
C ILE A 77 -0.62 -2.56 -4.35
N ALA A 78 -0.03 -2.94 -5.48
CA ALA A 78 0.09 -2.08 -6.65
C ALA A 78 -1.28 -1.58 -7.14
N PHE A 79 -2.25 -2.49 -7.23
CA PHE A 79 -3.62 -2.13 -7.62
C PHE A 79 -4.33 -1.32 -6.53
N VAL A 80 -4.11 -1.66 -5.25
CA VAL A 80 -4.71 -0.91 -4.13
C VAL A 80 -4.25 0.54 -4.15
N ILE A 81 -2.94 0.78 -4.29
CA ILE A 81 -2.40 2.13 -4.37
C ILE A 81 -2.90 2.82 -5.65
N ALA A 82 -2.75 2.17 -6.82
CA ALA A 82 -3.14 2.76 -8.11
C ALA A 82 -4.62 3.16 -8.20
N ASP A 83 -5.52 2.35 -7.63
CA ASP A 83 -6.97 2.63 -7.58
C ASP A 83 -7.31 3.72 -6.55
N SER A 84 -6.47 3.86 -5.52
CA SER A 84 -6.65 4.88 -4.49
C SER A 84 -6.09 6.22 -4.91
N LEU A 85 -5.03 6.28 -5.74
CA LEU A 85 -4.37 7.51 -6.19
C LEU A 85 -5.37 8.55 -6.72
N ASP A 86 -5.46 9.66 -6.00
CA ASP A 86 -6.36 10.77 -6.27
C ASP A 86 -5.66 12.13 -6.07
N ILE A 87 -6.32 13.20 -6.48
CA ILE A 87 -5.87 14.60 -6.38
C ILE A 87 -5.59 15.07 -4.95
N SER A 88 -6.00 14.29 -3.94
CA SER A 88 -5.84 14.63 -2.52
C SER A 88 -4.47 14.27 -1.96
N TYR A 89 -3.67 13.45 -2.64
CA TYR A 89 -2.36 13.04 -2.15
C TYR A 89 -1.30 14.11 -2.37
N GLY A 90 -0.66 14.50 -1.29
CA GLY A 90 0.44 15.45 -1.28
C GLY A 90 1.80 14.77 -1.41
N PRO A 91 2.87 15.55 -1.16
CA PRO A 91 4.24 15.06 -1.20
C PRO A 91 4.53 13.91 -0.24
N ASP A 92 3.90 13.91 0.94
CA ASP A 92 4.18 12.93 1.99
C ASP A 92 3.59 11.56 1.65
N GLU A 93 2.36 11.53 1.14
CA GLU A 93 1.69 10.29 0.75
C GLU A 93 2.32 9.70 -0.53
N CYS A 94 2.67 10.54 -1.51
CA CYS A 94 3.40 10.09 -2.69
C CYS A 94 4.76 9.47 -2.32
N ARG A 95 5.46 10.07 -1.35
CA ARG A 95 6.73 9.52 -0.84
C ARG A 95 6.51 8.19 -0.11
N GLN A 96 5.48 8.10 0.72
CA GLN A 96 5.12 6.86 1.42
C GLN A 96 4.81 5.73 0.42
N PHE A 97 4.08 6.01 -0.66
CA PHE A 97 3.82 5.02 -1.71
C PHE A 97 5.11 4.53 -2.36
N ALA A 98 6.02 5.43 -2.75
CA ALA A 98 7.32 5.02 -3.29
C ALA A 98 8.11 4.13 -2.31
N GLU A 99 8.13 4.49 -1.03
CA GLU A 99 8.77 3.68 0.02
C GLU A 99 8.12 2.30 0.18
N THR A 100 6.78 2.23 0.13
CA THR A 100 6.02 0.98 0.19
C THR A 100 6.31 0.08 -1.01
N LEU A 101 6.41 0.63 -2.22
CA LEU A 101 6.74 -0.14 -3.43
C LEU A 101 8.17 -0.72 -3.33
N HIS A 102 9.15 0.09 -2.91
CA HIS A 102 10.51 -0.38 -2.65
C HIS A 102 10.56 -1.48 -1.60
N PHE A 103 9.84 -1.29 -0.51
CA PHE A 103 9.73 -2.27 0.56
C PHE A 103 9.14 -3.59 0.05
N ALA A 104 8.04 -3.53 -0.70
CA ALA A 104 7.38 -4.69 -1.27
C ALA A 104 8.34 -5.50 -2.17
N LEU A 105 8.96 -4.82 -3.15
CA LEU A 105 9.93 -5.43 -4.07
C LEU A 105 11.11 -6.08 -3.31
N SER A 106 11.65 -5.38 -2.31
CA SER A 106 12.78 -5.87 -1.50
C SER A 106 12.44 -7.10 -0.66
N ASN A 107 11.15 -7.33 -0.38
CA ASN A 107 10.67 -8.42 0.47
C ASN A 107 9.97 -9.55 -0.32
N GLY A 108 10.10 -9.54 -1.65
CA GLY A 108 9.56 -10.58 -2.53
C GLY A 108 8.06 -10.50 -2.76
N VAL A 109 7.45 -9.34 -2.50
CA VAL A 109 6.07 -9.04 -2.92
C VAL A 109 6.13 -8.54 -4.37
N PRO A 110 5.44 -9.18 -5.32
CA PRO A 110 5.41 -8.74 -6.70
C PRO A 110 4.63 -7.42 -6.81
N ILE A 111 5.18 -6.49 -7.57
CA ILE A 111 4.55 -5.20 -7.89
C ILE A 111 4.37 -5.13 -9.40
N ASP A 112 3.13 -4.91 -9.83
CA ASP A 112 2.84 -4.55 -11.21
C ASP A 112 3.10 -3.05 -11.40
N LEU A 113 4.30 -2.72 -11.89
CA LEU A 113 4.71 -1.33 -12.09
C LEU A 113 3.95 -0.65 -13.24
N ASP A 114 3.45 -1.41 -14.23
CA ASP A 114 2.66 -0.84 -15.32
C ASP A 114 1.31 -0.33 -14.78
N VAL A 115 0.66 -1.10 -13.90
CA VAL A 115 -0.57 -0.66 -13.20
C VAL A 115 -0.34 0.58 -12.36
N MET A 116 0.81 0.67 -11.68
CA MET A 116 1.18 1.86 -10.91
C MET A 116 1.38 3.08 -11.81
N LEU A 117 2.05 2.92 -12.96
CA LEU A 117 2.23 4.01 -13.93
C LEU A 117 0.90 4.49 -14.50
N ASP A 118 0.01 3.55 -14.84
CA ASP A 118 -1.34 3.85 -15.31
C ASP A 118 -2.13 4.63 -14.24
N GLY A 119 -2.08 4.22 -12.97
CA GLY A 119 -2.68 4.94 -11.84
C GLY A 119 -2.16 6.36 -11.70
N CYS A 120 -0.82 6.55 -11.72
CA CYS A 120 -0.22 7.88 -11.69
C CYS A 120 -0.62 8.74 -12.88
N GLN A 121 -0.71 8.15 -14.08
CA GLN A 121 -1.10 8.89 -15.28
C GLN A 121 -2.56 9.34 -15.21
N ASN A 122 -3.47 8.48 -14.73
CA ASN A 122 -4.88 8.84 -14.54
C ASN A 122 -5.01 10.02 -13.55
N ALA A 123 -4.35 9.95 -12.39
CA ALA A 123 -4.37 11.02 -11.40
C ALA A 123 -3.78 12.34 -11.95
N LEU A 124 -2.72 12.27 -12.76
CA LEU A 124 -2.13 13.44 -13.42
C LEU A 124 -3.05 14.04 -14.49
N ASP A 125 -3.74 13.21 -15.28
CA ASP A 125 -4.68 13.65 -16.31
C ASP A 125 -5.87 14.42 -15.68
N ASP A 126 -6.31 13.99 -14.49
CA ASP A 126 -7.35 14.69 -13.73
C ASP A 126 -6.91 16.08 -13.24
N LEU A 127 -5.61 16.29 -13.02
CA LEU A 127 -5.02 17.56 -12.60
C LEU A 127 -4.69 18.51 -13.77
N ASP A 128 -4.46 17.98 -14.97
CA ASP A 128 -3.83 18.70 -16.10
C ASP A 128 -4.55 20.01 -16.52
N THR A 129 -5.86 20.08 -16.29
CA THR A 129 -6.68 21.22 -16.75
C THR A 129 -6.84 22.36 -15.74
N TRP A 130 -6.53 22.15 -14.46
CA TRP A 130 -6.86 23.10 -13.40
C TRP A 130 -5.79 23.28 -12.32
N ALA A 131 -4.89 22.31 -12.16
CA ALA A 131 -3.85 22.36 -11.14
C ALA A 131 -2.58 23.03 -11.68
N ASP A 132 -1.84 23.69 -10.80
CA ASP A 132 -0.53 24.26 -11.13
C ASP A 132 0.56 23.17 -11.12
N ASP A 133 1.76 23.56 -11.55
CA ASP A 133 2.91 22.66 -11.61
C ASP A 133 3.31 22.14 -10.22
N GLU A 134 3.15 22.96 -9.17
CA GLU A 134 3.49 22.61 -7.78
C GLU A 134 2.55 21.51 -7.25
N THR A 135 1.25 21.60 -7.55
CA THR A 135 0.26 20.58 -7.18
C THR A 135 0.51 19.25 -7.88
N ARG A 136 1.04 19.27 -9.11
CA ARG A 136 1.34 18.07 -9.90
C ARG A 136 2.69 17.44 -9.58
N GLU A 137 3.60 18.20 -8.96
CA GLU A 137 4.98 17.78 -8.71
C GLU A 137 5.09 16.46 -7.93
N PRO A 138 4.33 16.20 -6.85
CA PRO A 138 4.40 14.94 -6.11
C PRO A 138 4.14 13.72 -6.97
N LEU A 139 3.08 13.75 -7.77
CA LEU A 139 2.70 12.66 -8.67
C LEU A 139 3.70 12.48 -9.81
N LEU A 140 4.27 13.58 -10.32
CA LEU A 140 5.35 13.52 -11.32
C LEU A 140 6.60 12.86 -10.77
N GLN A 141 6.97 13.17 -9.51
CA GLN A 141 8.10 12.55 -8.82
C GLN A 141 7.85 11.05 -8.57
N LEU A 142 6.66 10.69 -8.07
CA LEU A 142 6.27 9.30 -7.87
C LEU A 142 6.32 8.50 -9.19
N ARG A 143 5.77 9.05 -10.27
CA ARG A 143 5.82 8.43 -11.61
C ARG A 143 7.26 8.22 -12.08
N GLY A 144 8.12 9.22 -11.92
CA GLY A 144 9.54 9.11 -12.28
C GLY A 144 10.27 8.04 -11.48
N GLU A 145 9.93 7.88 -10.21
CA GLU A 145 10.47 6.84 -9.34
C GLU A 145 10.01 5.44 -9.77
N ILE A 146 8.73 5.27 -10.10
CA ILE A 146 8.19 4.00 -10.61
C ILE A 146 8.86 3.62 -11.94
N GLN A 147 9.07 4.59 -12.85
CA GLN A 147 9.81 4.37 -14.10
C GLN A 147 11.23 3.88 -13.84
N ARG A 148 11.91 4.48 -12.86
CA ARG A 148 13.26 4.04 -12.46
C ARG A 148 13.26 2.60 -11.93
N MET A 149 12.29 2.22 -11.10
CA MET A 149 12.14 0.84 -10.64
C MET A 149 11.93 -0.13 -11.82
N GLN A 150 11.16 0.26 -12.84
CA GLN A 150 10.89 -0.58 -14.01
C GLN A 150 12.15 -0.81 -14.87
N GLU A 151 13.09 0.13 -14.88
CA GLU A 151 14.39 -0.04 -15.56
C GLU A 151 15.37 -0.92 -14.75
N GLU A 152 15.21 -0.99 -13.43
CA GLU A 152 16.08 -1.74 -12.51
C GLU A 152 15.69 -3.23 -12.39
N HIS A 153 14.45 -3.60 -12.73
CA HIS A 153 13.86 -4.93 -12.56
C HIS A 153 13.44 -5.60 -13.87
#